data_AF-E3KAA6-F1
#
_entry.id   AF-E3KAA6-F1
#
_cell.length_a   1.000
_cell.length_b   1.000
_cell.length_c   1.000
_cell.angle_alpha   90.00
_cell.angle_beta   90.00
_cell.angle_gamma   90.00
#
_symmetry.space_group_name_H-M   'P 1'
#
loop_
_entity.id
_entity.type
_entity.pdbx_description
1 polymer ?
#
loop_
_entity_poly.entity_id
_entity_poly.type
_entity_poly.pdbx_seq_one_letter_code
_entity_poly.pdbx_strand_id
1 'polypeptide(L)'
;MASSTHHDHSLTGQSLKKVSLDRLMRFGTPPLSPSKLIESAELTRQELIQRIQRRVNAHLSLPYLPASNPHIKQVMSIYRRSFEEINSLPPIRTVEDNAALLQALVTMVDDATDVIGMFATGFKESKRYLSEEQISSFLNRAIQSRISIRLIAEQHLSLSKAEHSPSPSRTGIVDKKMNLKKTLESVLQFAAELCEGTFGIAPEWRLSGEVEAEVCFVEMHVSWYRVNVFSTLLSALRATVEHHREVTKTTNPPLPPIEVAVAVERPPRVTVNSKETTDRSLSDAEISKSILCIRIRDHGGGIDPQDLPRVFSYAFSTVGSEDNAKDGMHNQADFDRISYGQEELKSSLGRIAGLGFGLPMARLYCRYFGGNLELVNMHGVGGGVDSYITIGVGT
;
A
#
# COMPACT_ATOMS: atom_id res chain seq x y z
N MET A 1 -40.12 13.11 32.28
CA MET A 1 -38.75 13.23 31.76
C MET A 1 -38.29 11.86 31.26
N ALA A 2 -38.48 11.56 29.99
CA ALA A 2 -37.87 10.41 29.30
C ALA A 2 -37.99 10.66 27.79
N SER A 3 -36.94 11.22 27.20
CA SER A 3 -36.74 11.39 25.75
C SER A 3 -35.24 11.46 25.48
N SER A 4 -34.84 10.96 24.30
CA SER A 4 -33.48 10.73 23.78
C SER A 4 -32.79 9.51 24.40
N THR A 5 -32.63 8.41 23.66
CA THR A 5 -31.60 8.26 22.63
C THR A 5 -31.97 7.12 21.66
N HIS A 6 -32.58 7.45 20.52
CA HIS A 6 -32.70 6.57 19.36
C HIS A 6 -32.07 7.27 18.15
N HIS A 7 -30.74 7.34 18.11
CA HIS A 7 -29.96 7.82 16.96
C HIS A 7 -28.68 7.00 16.88
N ASP A 8 -28.74 5.72 16.45
CA ASP A 8 -27.50 4.99 16.14
C ASP A 8 -27.64 3.80 15.16
N HIS A 9 -28.70 3.76 14.34
CA HIS A 9 -28.89 2.66 13.36
C HIS A 9 -28.93 3.08 11.89
N SER A 10 -28.66 4.33 11.53
CA SER A 10 -28.75 4.79 10.12
C SER A 10 -27.43 4.79 9.33
N LEU A 11 -26.26 4.67 9.97
CA LEU A 11 -24.94 4.79 9.30
C LEU A 11 -24.36 3.46 8.75
N THR A 12 -25.03 2.33 9.01
CA THR A 12 -24.54 0.99 8.65
C THR A 12 -24.84 0.59 7.20
N GLY A 13 -25.74 1.29 6.49
CA GLY A 13 -26.20 0.92 5.15
C GLY A 13 -25.48 1.57 3.96
N GLN A 14 -24.72 2.65 4.15
CA GLN A 14 -24.05 3.30 3.01
C GLN A 14 -22.71 2.62 2.69
N SER A 15 -22.57 2.06 1.49
CA SER A 15 -21.25 1.65 0.99
C SER A 15 -20.32 2.87 0.95
N LEU A 16 -19.22 2.86 1.71
CA LEU A 16 -18.24 3.94 1.65
C LEU A 16 -17.60 3.92 0.26
N LYS A 17 -17.75 5.02 -0.47
CA LYS A 17 -17.16 5.16 -1.81
C LYS A 17 -15.64 5.01 -1.70
N LYS A 18 -15.06 4.24 -2.63
CA LYS A 18 -13.60 4.17 -2.81
C LYS A 18 -13.09 5.59 -3.09
N VAL A 19 -11.91 5.92 -2.57
CA VAL A 19 -11.29 7.22 -2.84
C VAL A 19 -10.63 7.13 -4.21
N SER A 20 -11.17 7.83 -5.21
CA SER A 20 -10.61 7.92 -6.56
C SER A 20 -9.58 9.04 -6.66
N LEU A 21 -8.70 8.96 -7.67
CA LEU A 21 -7.75 10.03 -8.00
C LEU A 21 -8.49 11.35 -8.29
N ASP A 22 -9.57 11.29 -9.06
CA ASP A 22 -10.41 12.46 -9.39
C ASP A 22 -10.95 13.15 -8.14
N ARG A 23 -11.30 12.34 -7.13
CA ARG A 23 -11.80 12.85 -5.85
C ARG A 23 -10.70 13.58 -5.07
N LEU A 24 -9.46 13.09 -5.10
CA LEU A 24 -8.33 13.78 -4.46
C LEU A 24 -7.99 15.10 -5.17
N MET A 25 -8.20 15.14 -6.48
CA MET A 25 -7.97 16.31 -7.32
C MET A 25 -9.11 17.33 -7.30
N ARG A 26 -10.28 16.99 -6.72
CA ARG A 26 -11.48 17.84 -6.69
C ARG A 26 -11.23 19.24 -6.11
N PHE A 27 -10.34 19.37 -5.14
CA PHE A 27 -10.06 20.66 -4.51
C PHE A 27 -9.20 21.59 -5.37
N GLY A 28 -8.56 21.08 -6.43
CA GLY A 28 -7.73 21.84 -7.36
C GLY A 28 -6.29 22.02 -6.89
N THR A 29 -5.49 22.73 -7.69
CA THR A 29 -4.08 23.01 -7.39
C THR A 29 -3.94 24.06 -6.29
N PRO A 30 -3.03 23.85 -5.31
CA PRO A 30 -2.68 24.88 -4.34
C PRO A 30 -2.08 26.13 -5.03
N PRO A 31 -2.19 27.32 -4.40
CA PRO A 31 -2.79 27.58 -3.10
C PRO A 31 -4.32 27.57 -3.13
N LEU A 32 -4.94 26.94 -2.13
CA LEU A 32 -6.39 26.88 -1.97
C LEU A 32 -6.89 28.14 -1.27
N SER A 33 -8.11 28.60 -1.61
CA SER A 33 -8.76 29.64 -0.81
C SER A 33 -9.06 29.11 0.59
N PRO A 34 -8.98 29.95 1.66
CA PRO A 34 -9.26 29.51 3.03
C PRO A 34 -10.61 28.79 3.17
N SER A 35 -11.63 29.24 2.41
CA SER A 35 -12.94 28.59 2.33
C SER A 35 -12.91 27.14 1.82
N LYS A 36 -12.12 26.86 0.78
CA LYS A 36 -11.98 25.51 0.21
C LYS A 36 -11.17 24.59 1.13
N LEU A 37 -10.24 25.17 1.90
CA LEU A 37 -9.46 24.42 2.87
C LEU A 37 -10.33 23.98 4.06
N ILE A 38 -11.20 24.86 4.56
CA ILE A 38 -12.18 24.54 5.60
C ILE A 38 -13.19 23.50 5.09
N GLU A 39 -13.67 23.62 3.85
CA GLU A 39 -14.53 22.60 3.23
C GLU A 39 -13.83 21.23 3.16
N SER A 40 -12.54 21.21 2.76
CA SER A 40 -11.71 20.00 2.75
C SER A 40 -11.53 19.41 4.15
N ALA A 41 -11.32 20.25 5.17
CA ALA A 41 -11.16 19.84 6.56
C ALA A 41 -12.43 19.18 7.11
N GLU A 42 -13.60 19.81 6.92
CA GLU A 42 -14.86 19.26 7.41
C GLU A 42 -15.24 17.96 6.68
N LEU A 43 -15.01 17.88 5.36
CA LEU A 43 -15.20 16.63 4.62
C LEU A 43 -14.27 15.53 5.15
N THR A 44 -13.01 15.87 5.40
CA THR A 44 -11.99 14.95 5.95
C THR A 44 -12.42 14.41 7.31
N ARG A 45 -12.86 15.29 8.22
CA ARG A 45 -13.37 14.92 9.55
C ARG A 45 -14.54 13.95 9.45
N GLN A 46 -15.57 14.29 8.68
CA GLN A 46 -16.78 13.46 8.54
C GLN A 46 -16.49 12.07 7.98
N GLU A 47 -15.64 11.98 6.97
CA GLU A 47 -15.30 10.69 6.38
C GLU A 47 -14.39 9.82 7.23
N LEU A 48 -13.42 10.44 7.92
CA LEU A 48 -12.52 9.71 8.80
C LEU A 48 -13.28 9.11 9.99
N ILE A 49 -14.19 9.87 10.61
CA ILE A 49 -15.06 9.37 11.69
C ILE A 49 -15.79 8.10 11.24
N GLN A 50 -16.47 8.13 10.08
CA GLN A 50 -17.20 6.96 9.57
C GLN A 50 -16.29 5.77 9.25
N ARG A 51 -15.12 6.02 8.65
CA ARG A 51 -14.15 4.96 8.28
C ARG A 51 -13.52 4.31 9.50
N ILE A 52 -13.11 5.10 10.50
CA ILE A 52 -12.51 4.60 11.73
C ILE A 52 -13.56 3.86 12.56
N GLN A 53 -14.78 4.39 12.68
CA GLN A 53 -15.88 3.71 13.37
C GLN A 53 -16.14 2.31 12.79
N ARG A 54 -16.16 2.17 11.45
CA ARG A 54 -16.30 0.85 10.82
C ARG A 54 -15.12 -0.07 11.10
N ARG A 55 -13.90 0.46 11.21
CA ARG A 55 -12.71 -0.31 11.56
C ARG A 55 -12.76 -0.83 13.00
N VAL A 56 -13.24 0.00 13.92
CA VAL A 56 -13.54 -0.36 15.33
C VAL A 56 -14.61 -1.44 15.38
N ASN A 57 -15.74 -1.26 14.68
CA ASN A 57 -16.82 -2.26 14.63
C ASN A 57 -16.37 -3.59 14.00
N ALA A 58 -15.54 -3.54 12.96
CA ALA A 58 -14.98 -4.74 12.35
C ALA A 58 -14.06 -5.48 13.33
N HIS A 59 -13.36 -4.79 14.22
CA HIS A 59 -12.58 -5.44 15.27
C HIS A 59 -13.48 -6.15 16.29
N LEU A 60 -14.58 -5.51 16.70
CA LEU A 60 -15.56 -6.11 17.61
C LEU A 60 -16.27 -7.34 17.02
N SER A 61 -16.26 -7.50 15.70
CA SER A 61 -16.81 -8.69 15.02
C SER A 61 -15.89 -9.92 15.06
N LEU A 62 -14.64 -9.78 15.53
CA LEU A 62 -13.73 -10.92 15.67
C LEU A 62 -14.14 -11.83 16.83
N PRO A 63 -13.89 -13.16 16.74
CA PRO A 63 -14.06 -14.05 17.88
C PRO A 63 -13.18 -13.62 19.07
N TYR A 64 -13.65 -13.90 20.29
CA TYR A 64 -13.03 -13.42 21.52
C TYR A 64 -11.54 -13.78 21.64
N LEU A 65 -11.14 -15.00 21.25
CA LEU A 65 -9.76 -15.48 21.37
C LEU A 65 -8.78 -14.68 20.49
N PRO A 66 -8.99 -14.56 19.16
CA PRO A 66 -8.22 -13.63 18.31
C PRO A 66 -8.28 -12.17 18.77
N ALA A 67 -9.46 -11.69 19.19
CA ALA A 67 -9.63 -10.30 19.64
C ALA A 67 -8.84 -10.00 20.93
N SER A 68 -8.64 -11.00 21.78
CA SER A 68 -7.90 -10.89 23.05
C SER A 68 -6.38 -10.93 22.88
N ASN A 69 -5.88 -11.28 21.68
CA ASN A 69 -4.46 -11.27 21.39
C ASN A 69 -3.87 -9.86 21.64
N PRO A 70 -2.72 -9.73 22.31
CA PRO A 70 -2.18 -8.43 22.72
C PRO A 70 -1.92 -7.50 21.53
N HIS A 71 -1.42 -8.01 20.41
CA HIS A 71 -1.16 -7.22 19.22
C HIS A 71 -2.46 -6.72 18.58
N ILE A 72 -3.44 -7.61 18.41
CA ILE A 72 -4.75 -7.27 17.84
C ILE A 72 -5.46 -6.25 18.74
N LYS A 73 -5.45 -6.47 20.06
CA LYS A 73 -6.02 -5.54 21.05
C LYS A 73 -5.35 -4.16 21.03
N GLN A 74 -4.03 -4.10 20.86
CA GLN A 74 -3.33 -2.82 20.75
C GLN A 74 -3.74 -2.08 19.46
N VAL A 75 -3.93 -2.77 18.32
CA VAL A 75 -4.51 -2.15 17.12
C VAL A 75 -5.90 -1.54 17.39
N MET A 76 -6.74 -2.22 18.16
CA MET A 76 -8.05 -1.67 18.56
C MET A 76 -7.91 -0.41 19.40
N SER A 77 -6.96 -0.38 20.34
CA SER A 77 -6.71 0.82 21.16
C SER A 77 -6.27 2.01 20.31
N ILE A 78 -5.43 1.80 19.29
CA ILE A 78 -5.00 2.85 18.35
C ILE A 78 -6.22 3.42 17.62
N TYR A 79 -7.02 2.58 16.97
CA TYR A 79 -8.20 3.07 16.23
C TYR A 79 -9.26 3.70 17.13
N ARG A 80 -9.45 3.18 18.34
CA ARG A 80 -10.38 3.76 19.31
C ARG A 80 -9.92 5.14 19.78
N ARG A 81 -8.62 5.29 20.09
CA ARG A 81 -8.04 6.58 20.47
C ARG A 81 -8.18 7.60 19.34
N SER A 82 -7.80 7.25 18.11
CA SER A 82 -7.96 8.15 16.96
C SER A 82 -9.43 8.52 16.69
N PHE A 83 -10.36 7.60 16.94
CA PHE A 83 -11.80 7.89 16.85
C PHE A 83 -12.23 8.91 17.91
N GLU A 84 -11.85 8.70 19.18
CA GLU A 84 -12.16 9.60 20.28
C GLU A 84 -11.59 11.00 20.05
N GLU A 85 -10.33 11.09 19.61
CA GLU A 85 -9.66 12.36 19.29
C GLU A 85 -10.40 13.12 18.16
N ILE A 86 -10.65 12.48 17.01
CA ILE A 86 -11.31 13.14 15.87
C ILE A 86 -12.78 13.45 16.16
N ASN A 87 -13.48 12.59 16.89
CA ASN A 87 -14.89 12.80 17.24
C ASN A 87 -15.09 13.88 18.31
N SER A 88 -14.08 14.14 19.14
CA SER A 88 -14.11 15.22 20.13
C SER A 88 -14.02 16.61 19.50
N LEU A 89 -13.53 16.72 18.26
CA LEU A 89 -13.39 17.99 17.56
C LEU A 89 -14.77 18.53 17.11
N PRO A 90 -15.06 19.82 17.36
CA PRO A 90 -16.27 20.46 16.86
C PRO A 90 -16.26 20.54 15.31
N PRO A 91 -17.41 20.83 14.68
CA PRO A 91 -17.45 21.12 13.25
C PRO A 91 -16.48 22.23 12.87
N ILE A 92 -15.62 21.97 11.88
CA ILE A 92 -14.49 22.84 11.55
C ILE A 92 -15.00 24.05 10.80
N ARG A 93 -14.83 25.24 11.39
CA ARG A 93 -15.28 26.51 10.78
C ARG A 93 -14.18 27.55 10.70
N THR A 94 -13.12 27.41 11.50
CA THR A 94 -12.02 28.36 11.56
C THR A 94 -10.69 27.72 11.16
N VAL A 95 -9.66 28.56 10.98
CA VAL A 95 -8.30 28.09 10.68
C VAL A 95 -7.66 27.47 11.93
N GLU A 96 -8.05 27.93 13.12
CA GLU A 96 -7.64 27.37 14.41
C GLU A 96 -8.20 25.96 14.61
N ASP A 97 -9.48 25.74 14.25
CA ASP A 97 -10.10 24.41 14.25
C ASP A 97 -9.37 23.46 13.29
N ASN A 98 -8.94 23.97 12.14
CA ASN A 98 -8.16 23.22 11.17
C ASN A 98 -6.79 22.82 11.76
N ALA A 99 -6.12 23.72 12.48
CA ALA A 99 -4.85 23.39 13.14
C ALA A 99 -4.99 22.27 14.17
N ALA A 100 -6.09 22.25 14.94
CA ALA A 100 -6.40 21.16 15.87
C ALA A 100 -6.65 19.83 15.13
N LEU A 101 -7.38 19.86 14.00
CA LEU A 101 -7.54 18.67 13.15
C LEU A 101 -6.19 18.16 12.65
N LEU A 102 -5.30 19.05 12.15
CA LEU A 102 -4.01 18.65 11.63
C LEU A 102 -3.16 17.92 12.68
N GLN A 103 -3.16 18.39 13.93
CA GLN A 103 -2.44 17.71 15.03
C GLN A 103 -2.99 16.30 15.28
N ALA A 104 -4.32 16.14 15.30
CA ALA A 104 -4.95 14.83 15.43
C ALA A 104 -4.63 13.90 14.25
N LEU A 105 -4.58 14.44 13.02
CA LEU A 105 -4.25 13.65 11.82
C LEU A 105 -2.80 13.18 11.80
N VAL A 106 -1.84 14.03 12.20
CA VAL A 106 -0.43 13.62 12.32
C VAL A 106 -0.30 12.47 13.32
N THR A 107 -0.87 12.63 14.51
CA THR A 107 -0.83 11.61 15.57
C THR A 107 -1.46 10.30 15.11
N MET A 108 -2.62 10.36 14.43
CA MET A 108 -3.28 9.18 13.86
C MET A 108 -2.43 8.47 12.80
N VAL A 109 -1.77 9.21 11.90
CA VAL A 109 -0.94 8.61 10.84
C VAL A 109 0.29 7.93 11.45
N ASP A 110 0.93 8.57 12.43
CA ASP A 110 2.11 8.06 13.12
C ASP A 110 1.78 6.79 13.92
N ASP A 111 0.74 6.83 14.76
CA ASP A 111 0.27 5.68 15.56
C ASP A 111 -0.16 4.50 14.66
N ALA A 112 -0.69 4.78 13.46
CA ALA A 112 -1.14 3.76 12.53
C ALA A 112 -0.02 3.13 11.69
N THR A 113 1.25 3.55 11.87
CA THR A 113 2.41 3.04 11.11
C THR A 113 2.56 1.54 11.30
N ASP A 114 2.58 1.07 12.55
CA ASP A 114 2.92 -0.33 12.90
C ASP A 114 1.74 -1.32 12.82
N VAL A 115 0.53 -0.83 12.53
CA VAL A 115 -0.71 -1.61 12.59
C VAL A 115 -0.66 -2.87 11.72
N ILE A 116 -0.03 -2.82 10.55
CA ILE A 116 0.06 -4.00 9.66
C ILE A 116 0.96 -5.07 10.28
N GLY A 117 2.11 -4.68 10.82
CA GLY A 117 3.03 -5.61 11.50
C GLY A 117 2.36 -6.26 12.71
N MET A 118 1.61 -5.49 13.49
CA MET A 118 0.86 -6.00 14.65
C MET A 118 -0.25 -6.96 14.24
N PHE A 119 -0.99 -6.66 13.17
CA PHE A 119 -1.96 -7.61 12.62
C PHE A 119 -1.28 -8.88 12.14
N ALA A 120 -0.14 -8.78 11.46
CA ALA A 120 0.59 -9.94 10.95
C ALA A 120 1.00 -10.89 12.08
N THR A 121 1.61 -10.35 13.14
CA THR A 121 2.01 -11.14 14.33
C THR A 121 0.79 -11.72 15.04
N GLY A 122 -0.23 -10.91 15.31
CA GLY A 122 -1.41 -11.37 16.06
C GLY A 122 -2.24 -12.44 15.34
N PHE A 123 -2.37 -12.35 14.01
CA PHE A 123 -3.05 -13.39 13.22
C PHE A 123 -2.18 -14.63 13.03
N LYS A 124 -0.84 -14.49 12.98
CA LYS A 124 0.07 -15.65 12.97
C LYS A 124 -0.11 -16.48 14.24
N GLU A 125 -0.16 -15.84 15.41
CA GLU A 125 -0.39 -16.50 16.70
C GLU A 125 -1.82 -17.08 16.82
N SER A 126 -2.79 -16.43 16.19
CA SER A 126 -4.21 -16.83 16.25
C SER A 126 -4.63 -17.80 15.13
N LYS A 127 -3.69 -18.31 14.31
CA LYS A 127 -3.96 -19.19 13.16
C LYS A 127 -4.70 -20.48 13.54
N ARG A 128 -4.58 -20.93 14.79
CA ARG A 128 -5.28 -22.13 15.30
C ARG A 128 -6.79 -21.92 15.48
N TYR A 129 -7.25 -20.67 15.58
CA TYR A 129 -8.64 -20.34 15.95
C TYR A 129 -9.46 -19.75 14.79
N LEU A 130 -8.82 -19.46 13.66
CA LEU A 130 -9.46 -18.85 12.49
C LEU A 130 -9.01 -19.59 11.23
N SER A 131 -9.93 -19.77 10.29
CA SER A 131 -9.57 -20.28 8.97
C SER A 131 -8.72 -19.27 8.19
N GLU A 132 -7.88 -19.75 7.28
CA GLU A 132 -7.06 -18.89 6.42
C GLU A 132 -7.90 -17.93 5.57
N GLU A 133 -9.10 -18.34 5.16
CA GLU A 133 -10.06 -17.50 4.43
C GLU A 133 -10.59 -16.35 5.29
N GLN A 134 -10.92 -16.60 6.55
CA GLN A 134 -11.40 -15.57 7.48
C GLN A 134 -10.30 -14.55 7.78
N ILE A 135 -9.08 -15.02 8.03
CA ILE A 135 -7.90 -14.16 8.26
C ILE A 135 -7.67 -13.30 7.00
N SER A 136 -7.64 -13.92 5.83
CA SER A 136 -7.40 -13.23 4.56
C SER A 136 -8.49 -12.19 4.26
N SER A 137 -9.76 -12.55 4.41
CA SER A 137 -10.88 -11.63 4.20
C SER A 137 -10.83 -10.43 5.17
N PHE A 138 -10.52 -10.68 6.43
CA PHE A 138 -10.39 -9.62 7.43
C PHE A 138 -9.20 -8.69 7.13
N LEU A 139 -8.02 -9.25 6.86
CA LEU A 139 -6.82 -8.49 6.52
C LEU A 139 -7.02 -7.67 5.25
N ASN A 140 -7.63 -8.26 4.22
CA ASN A 140 -7.99 -7.57 2.99
C ASN A 140 -8.80 -6.30 3.26
N ARG A 141 -9.87 -6.43 4.07
CA ARG A 141 -10.71 -5.29 4.46
C ARG A 141 -9.95 -4.30 5.35
N ALA A 142 -9.11 -4.78 6.26
CA ALA A 142 -8.30 -3.94 7.15
C ALA A 142 -7.31 -3.08 6.37
N ILE A 143 -6.56 -3.68 5.47
CA ILE A 143 -5.57 -3.02 4.62
C ILE A 143 -6.27 -2.02 3.71
N GLN A 144 -7.35 -2.39 3.01
CA GLN A 144 -8.11 -1.46 2.17
C GLN A 144 -8.67 -0.25 2.95
N SER A 145 -9.19 -0.50 4.16
CA SER A 145 -9.67 0.58 5.04
C SER A 145 -8.53 1.49 5.46
N ARG A 146 -7.37 0.93 5.84
CA ARG A 146 -6.18 1.71 6.23
C ARG A 146 -5.67 2.56 5.08
N ILE A 147 -5.59 2.00 3.86
CA ILE A 147 -5.22 2.74 2.64
C ILE A 147 -6.10 3.96 2.47
N SER A 148 -7.42 3.77 2.56
CA SER A 148 -8.38 4.85 2.37
C SER A 148 -8.26 5.95 3.45
N ILE A 149 -8.10 5.55 4.71
CA ILE A 149 -7.96 6.48 5.86
C ILE A 149 -6.70 7.31 5.69
N ARG A 150 -5.56 6.67 5.43
CA ARG A 150 -4.26 7.32 5.28
C ARG A 150 -4.24 8.27 4.08
N LEU A 151 -4.82 7.84 2.96
CA LEU A 151 -4.93 8.65 1.73
C LEU A 151 -5.73 9.95 1.94
N ILE A 152 -6.83 9.89 2.70
CA ILE A 152 -7.64 11.08 3.02
C ILE A 152 -6.89 12.00 3.99
N ALA A 153 -6.35 11.43 5.07
CA ALA A 153 -5.66 12.19 6.11
C ALA A 153 -4.46 12.95 5.56
N GLU A 154 -3.59 12.26 4.83
CA GLU A 154 -2.40 12.89 4.29
C GLU A 154 -2.68 13.83 3.11
N GLN A 155 -3.81 13.67 2.40
CA GLN A 155 -4.22 14.64 1.38
C GLN A 155 -4.48 15.97 2.04
N HIS A 156 -5.24 15.95 3.12
CA HIS A 156 -5.54 17.16 3.86
C HIS A 156 -4.30 17.76 4.54
N LEU A 157 -3.42 16.91 5.11
CA LEU A 157 -2.13 17.36 5.65
C LEU A 157 -1.26 18.02 4.57
N SER A 158 -1.16 17.41 3.39
CA SER A 158 -0.34 17.93 2.30
C SER A 158 -0.92 19.21 1.68
N LEU A 159 -2.24 19.31 1.55
CA LEU A 159 -2.91 20.52 1.08
C LEU A 159 -2.70 21.69 2.06
N SER A 160 -2.71 21.42 3.37
CA SER A 160 -2.47 22.43 4.40
C SER A 160 -0.99 22.86 4.47
N LYS A 161 -0.04 21.93 4.26
CA LYS A 161 1.40 22.25 4.17
C LYS A 161 1.74 23.04 2.90
N ALA A 162 1.05 22.78 1.79
CA ALA A 162 1.27 23.44 0.51
C ALA A 162 0.93 24.95 0.50
N GLU A 163 0.28 25.46 1.56
CA GLU A 163 0.12 26.90 1.79
C GLU A 163 1.46 27.65 1.83
N HIS A 164 2.53 26.98 2.26
CA HIS A 164 3.87 27.59 2.45
C HIS A 164 4.87 27.27 1.32
N SER A 165 4.57 26.33 0.41
CA SER A 165 5.48 25.90 -0.68
C SER A 165 4.72 25.52 -1.95
N PRO A 166 4.42 26.50 -2.83
CA PRO A 166 3.67 26.24 -4.06
C PRO A 166 4.56 25.49 -5.06
N SER A 167 4.23 24.24 -5.34
CA SER A 167 4.76 23.51 -6.49
C SER A 167 3.66 23.35 -7.55
N PRO A 168 3.84 23.89 -8.78
CA PRO A 168 2.78 23.91 -9.79
C PRO A 168 2.43 22.52 -10.35
N SER A 169 3.32 21.53 -10.19
CA SER A 169 3.10 20.14 -10.59
C SER A 169 2.37 19.30 -9.54
N ARG A 170 2.27 19.76 -8.30
CA ARG A 170 1.80 18.94 -7.17
C ARG A 170 0.46 19.44 -6.65
N THR A 171 -0.46 18.51 -6.40
CA THR A 171 -1.77 18.79 -5.80
C THR A 171 -1.94 17.92 -4.56
N GLY A 172 -1.51 18.46 -3.42
CA GLY A 172 -1.43 17.69 -2.18
C GLY A 172 -0.46 16.53 -2.35
N ILE A 173 -0.98 15.31 -2.26
CA ILE A 173 -0.20 14.09 -2.47
C ILE A 173 -0.07 13.73 -3.96
N VAL A 174 -0.92 14.26 -4.84
CA VAL A 174 -0.88 13.85 -6.25
C VAL A 174 0.22 14.62 -6.97
N ASP A 175 1.18 13.90 -7.54
CA ASP A 175 2.14 14.47 -8.48
C ASP A 175 1.60 14.28 -9.90
N LYS A 176 1.38 15.39 -10.61
CA LYS A 176 0.87 15.38 -11.98
C LYS A 176 1.92 14.95 -13.00
N LYS A 177 3.21 15.06 -12.66
CA LYS A 177 4.34 14.81 -13.56
C LYS A 177 5.40 13.96 -12.87
N MET A 178 4.97 12.80 -12.37
CA MET A 178 5.88 11.89 -11.70
C MET A 178 6.84 11.26 -12.72
N ASN A 179 8.14 11.47 -12.52
CA ASN A 179 9.17 10.79 -13.30
C ASN A 179 9.30 9.34 -12.82
N LEU A 180 8.86 8.40 -13.68
CA LEU A 180 8.87 6.98 -13.37
C LEU A 180 10.29 6.46 -13.16
N LYS A 181 11.22 6.79 -14.06
CA LYS A 181 12.61 6.34 -14.01
C LYS A 181 13.29 6.62 -12.67
N LYS A 182 13.27 7.87 -12.20
CA LYS A 182 13.87 8.24 -10.91
C LYS A 182 13.26 7.48 -9.73
N THR A 183 11.94 7.27 -9.79
CA THR A 183 11.21 6.53 -8.76
C THR A 183 11.57 5.03 -8.77
N LEU A 184 11.64 4.42 -9.97
CA LEU A 184 12.07 3.05 -10.19
C LEU A 184 13.51 2.84 -9.68
N GLU A 185 14.44 3.69 -10.10
CA GLU A 185 15.85 3.64 -9.70
C GLU A 185 16.01 3.76 -8.18
N SER A 186 15.29 4.68 -7.53
CA SER A 186 15.34 4.80 -6.07
C SER A 186 14.90 3.53 -5.34
N VAL A 187 13.92 2.79 -5.88
CA VAL A 187 13.45 1.54 -5.27
C VAL A 187 14.37 0.37 -5.57
N LEU A 188 14.89 0.30 -6.80
CA LEU A 188 15.86 -0.72 -7.20
C LEU A 188 17.14 -0.62 -6.37
N GLN A 189 17.67 0.60 -6.24
CA GLN A 189 18.85 0.88 -5.42
C GLN A 189 18.63 0.47 -3.96
N PHE A 190 17.52 0.87 -3.36
CA PHE A 190 17.21 0.53 -1.97
C PHE A 190 17.03 -0.98 -1.75
N ALA A 191 16.41 -1.69 -2.70
CA ALA A 191 16.27 -3.15 -2.62
C ALA A 191 17.60 -3.87 -2.81
N ALA A 192 18.47 -3.37 -3.68
CA ALA A 192 19.82 -3.89 -3.86
C ALA A 192 20.66 -3.71 -2.59
N GLU A 193 20.64 -2.53 -1.96
CA GLU A 193 21.33 -2.26 -0.69
C GLU A 193 20.86 -3.20 0.43
N LEU A 194 19.56 -3.47 0.52
CA LEU A 194 19.02 -4.42 1.50
C LEU A 194 19.39 -5.86 1.18
N CYS A 195 19.42 -6.24 -0.10
CA CYS A 195 19.87 -7.55 -0.55
C CYS A 195 21.36 -7.76 -0.24
N GLU A 196 22.20 -6.77 -0.51
CA GLU A 196 23.62 -6.77 -0.19
C GLU A 196 23.85 -6.82 1.33
N GLY A 197 23.07 -6.05 2.11
CA GLY A 197 23.13 -6.12 3.58
C GLY A 197 22.73 -7.47 4.16
N THR A 198 21.78 -8.18 3.55
CA THR A 198 21.25 -9.46 4.06
C THR A 198 22.04 -10.66 3.54
N PHE A 199 22.39 -10.67 2.26
CA PHE A 199 23.02 -11.81 1.60
C PHE A 199 24.49 -11.57 1.24
N GLY A 200 25.01 -10.35 1.33
CA GLY A 200 26.38 -9.99 0.96
C GLY A 200 26.59 -9.77 -0.55
N ILE A 201 25.58 -10.05 -1.38
CA ILE A 201 25.61 -9.86 -2.84
C ILE A 201 24.22 -9.39 -3.32
N ALA A 202 24.20 -8.62 -4.39
CA ALA A 202 22.98 -8.20 -5.07
C ALA A 202 23.15 -8.32 -6.60
N PRO A 203 22.14 -8.80 -7.35
CA PRO A 203 22.19 -8.78 -8.81
C PRO A 203 22.04 -7.35 -9.35
N GLU A 204 22.63 -7.12 -10.52
CA GLU A 204 22.39 -5.89 -11.29
C GLU A 204 20.94 -5.84 -11.82
N TRP A 205 20.45 -4.65 -12.18
CA TRP A 205 19.13 -4.48 -12.79
C TRP A 205 19.21 -3.80 -14.16
N ARG A 206 18.28 -4.14 -15.05
CA ARG A 206 18.13 -3.52 -16.37
C ARG A 206 16.74 -2.93 -16.53
N LEU A 207 16.68 -1.63 -16.81
CA LEU A 207 15.44 -0.91 -17.11
C LEU A 207 15.19 -0.90 -18.63
N SER A 208 13.97 -1.22 -19.03
CA SER A 208 13.55 -1.25 -20.44
C SER A 208 12.12 -0.69 -20.63
N GLY A 209 11.78 -0.28 -21.84
CA GLY A 209 10.45 0.25 -22.20
C GLY A 209 10.31 1.77 -22.07
N GLU A 210 9.09 2.25 -21.80
CA GLU A 210 8.74 3.68 -21.71
C GLU A 210 9.12 4.30 -20.35
N VAL A 211 10.39 4.22 -19.98
CA VAL A 211 10.87 4.65 -18.65
C VAL A 211 10.84 6.17 -18.43
N GLU A 212 10.90 6.94 -19.51
CA GLU A 212 10.85 8.42 -19.48
C GLU A 212 9.42 8.98 -19.49
N ALA A 213 8.39 8.12 -19.42
CA ALA A 213 7.00 8.58 -19.39
C ALA A 213 6.70 9.33 -18.08
N GLU A 214 6.07 10.50 -18.21
CA GLU A 214 5.45 11.22 -17.10
C GLU A 214 4.04 10.67 -16.86
N VAL A 215 3.72 10.34 -15.62
CA VAL A 215 2.37 9.89 -15.24
C VAL A 215 1.84 10.70 -14.06
N CYS A 216 0.52 10.87 -14.00
CA CYS A 216 -0.15 11.45 -12.84
C CYS A 216 -0.46 10.34 -11.84
N PHE A 217 0.20 10.37 -10.68
CA PHE A 217 0.02 9.36 -9.65
C PHE A 217 0.22 9.93 -8.24
N VAL A 218 -0.27 9.21 -7.23
CA VAL A 218 -0.22 9.65 -5.83
C VAL A 218 1.17 9.40 -5.24
N GLU A 219 1.86 10.45 -4.80
CA GLU A 219 3.25 10.44 -4.30
C GLU A 219 3.43 9.67 -2.98
N MET A 220 2.45 9.64 -2.08
CA MET A 220 2.55 8.73 -0.92
C MET A 220 2.52 7.27 -1.31
N HIS A 221 1.96 7.00 -2.49
CA HIS A 221 2.09 5.71 -3.09
C HIS A 221 3.44 5.53 -3.83
N VAL A 222 4.42 6.42 -3.63
CA VAL A 222 5.85 6.10 -3.79
C VAL A 222 6.33 5.27 -2.61
N SER A 223 5.82 5.47 -1.38
CA SER A 223 5.98 4.50 -0.28
C SER A 223 5.24 3.18 -0.58
N TRP A 224 4.17 3.24 -1.36
CA TRP A 224 3.48 2.05 -1.87
C TRP A 224 4.25 1.32 -2.97
N TYR A 225 4.80 2.04 -3.93
CA TYR A 225 5.74 1.55 -4.93
C TYR A 225 6.97 0.92 -4.22
N ARG A 226 7.51 1.59 -3.20
CA ARG A 226 8.52 1.10 -2.23
C ARG A 226 8.07 -0.02 -1.29
N VAL A 227 6.80 -0.42 -1.29
CA VAL A 227 6.30 -1.58 -0.51
C VAL A 227 5.93 -2.73 -1.46
N ASN A 228 5.36 -2.45 -2.63
CA ASN A 228 4.73 -3.43 -3.51
C ASN A 228 5.69 -3.86 -4.62
N VAL A 229 6.25 -2.90 -5.36
CA VAL A 229 7.39 -3.18 -6.27
C VAL A 229 8.56 -3.65 -5.45
N PHE A 230 8.86 -2.99 -4.32
CA PHE A 230 9.90 -3.43 -3.41
C PHE A 230 9.70 -4.85 -2.88
N SER A 231 8.50 -5.24 -2.42
CA SER A 231 8.29 -6.62 -1.94
C SER A 231 8.44 -7.64 -3.07
N THR A 232 7.92 -7.33 -4.26
CA THR A 232 8.04 -8.22 -5.43
C THR A 232 9.49 -8.33 -5.87
N LEU A 233 10.20 -7.20 -5.88
CA LEU A 233 11.62 -7.10 -6.21
C LEU A 233 12.49 -7.80 -5.16
N LEU A 234 12.20 -7.66 -3.87
CA LEU A 234 12.91 -8.34 -2.80
C LEU A 234 12.71 -9.86 -2.88
N SER A 235 11.50 -10.31 -3.21
CA SER A 235 11.23 -11.72 -3.51
C SER A 235 12.03 -12.20 -4.71
N ALA A 236 12.08 -11.44 -5.81
CA ALA A 236 12.86 -11.72 -7.01
C ALA A 236 14.38 -11.76 -6.74
N LEU A 237 14.91 -10.75 -6.04
CA LEU A 237 16.32 -10.64 -5.62
C LEU A 237 16.72 -11.84 -4.76
N ARG A 238 15.92 -12.13 -3.73
CA ARG A 238 16.11 -13.28 -2.85
C ARG A 238 16.11 -14.59 -3.63
N ALA A 239 15.08 -14.84 -4.44
CA ALA A 239 14.98 -16.08 -5.21
C ALA A 239 16.17 -16.26 -6.15
N THR A 240 16.62 -15.19 -6.80
CA THR A 240 17.80 -15.22 -7.67
C THR A 240 19.07 -15.58 -6.88
N VAL A 241 19.28 -14.96 -5.72
CA VAL A 241 20.46 -15.23 -4.88
C VAL A 241 20.44 -16.64 -4.28
N GLU A 242 19.32 -17.07 -3.72
CA GLU A 242 19.16 -18.39 -3.11
C GLU A 242 19.37 -19.51 -4.15
N HIS A 243 18.69 -19.43 -5.30
CA HIS A 243 18.82 -20.41 -6.38
C HIS A 243 20.25 -20.53 -6.91
N HIS A 244 20.92 -19.40 -7.18
CA HIS A 244 22.28 -19.43 -7.73
C HIS A 244 23.32 -19.90 -6.70
N ARG A 245 23.09 -19.67 -5.41
CA ARG A 245 23.92 -20.24 -4.33
C ARG A 245 23.76 -21.75 -4.23
N GLU A 246 22.53 -22.24 -4.31
CA GLU A 246 22.24 -23.68 -4.29
C GLU A 246 22.82 -24.40 -5.51
N VAL A 247 22.66 -23.83 -6.71
CA VAL A 247 23.15 -24.42 -7.97
C VAL A 247 24.67 -24.37 -8.05
N THR A 248 25.30 -23.25 -7.69
CA THR A 248 26.75 -23.06 -7.86
C THR A 248 27.56 -23.59 -6.67
N LYS A 249 26.92 -23.78 -5.50
CA LYS A 249 27.56 -24.13 -4.21
C LYS A 249 28.69 -23.17 -3.80
N THR A 250 28.63 -21.91 -4.23
CA THR A 250 29.59 -20.86 -3.89
C THR A 250 28.88 -19.75 -3.13
N THR A 251 29.64 -19.02 -2.31
CA THR A 251 29.11 -17.87 -1.54
C THR A 251 28.79 -16.67 -2.44
N ASN A 252 29.55 -16.50 -3.53
CA ASN A 252 29.42 -15.41 -4.50
C ASN A 252 29.28 -15.96 -5.94
N PRO A 253 28.11 -16.49 -6.34
CA PRO A 253 27.86 -16.88 -7.72
C PRO A 253 27.69 -15.66 -8.64
N PRO A 254 28.01 -15.76 -9.94
CA PRO A 254 27.62 -14.75 -10.91
C PRO A 254 26.10 -14.73 -11.03
N LEU A 255 25.47 -13.60 -10.68
CA LEU A 255 24.02 -13.46 -10.68
C LEU A 255 23.54 -12.85 -12.01
N PRO A 256 22.50 -13.40 -12.65
CA PRO A 256 21.86 -12.77 -13.79
C PRO A 256 21.14 -11.48 -13.37
N PRO A 257 21.08 -10.47 -14.24
CA PRO A 257 20.43 -9.21 -13.91
C PRO A 257 18.90 -9.36 -13.88
N ILE A 258 18.25 -8.60 -13.00
CA ILE A 258 16.78 -8.50 -12.95
C ILE A 258 16.32 -7.56 -14.07
N GLU A 259 15.38 -8.03 -14.89
CA GLU A 259 14.81 -7.24 -15.99
C GLU A 259 13.53 -6.55 -15.52
N VAL A 260 13.51 -5.21 -15.58
CA VAL A 260 12.32 -4.41 -15.29
C VAL A 260 11.89 -3.69 -16.57
N ALA A 261 10.68 -3.96 -17.03
CA ALA A 261 10.10 -3.35 -18.22
C ALA A 261 8.87 -2.51 -17.85
N VAL A 262 8.79 -1.30 -18.42
CA VAL A 262 7.68 -0.37 -18.17
C VAL A 262 6.93 -0.08 -19.46
N ALA A 263 5.61 -0.17 -19.41
CA ALA A 263 4.73 0.19 -20.52
C ALA A 263 3.55 1.01 -20.00
N VAL A 264 3.17 2.06 -20.73
CA VAL A 264 2.01 2.89 -20.40
C VAL A 264 0.98 2.74 -21.51
N GLU A 265 -0.12 2.05 -21.22
CA GLU A 265 -1.26 1.99 -22.12
C GLU A 265 -2.05 3.29 -21.99
N ARG A 266 -2.03 4.11 -23.04
CA ARG A 266 -2.85 5.31 -23.16
C ARG A 266 -4.09 4.97 -23.99
N PRO A 267 -5.31 5.16 -23.49
CA PRO A 267 -6.51 4.87 -24.28
C PRO A 267 -6.54 5.77 -25.53
N PRO A 268 -7.08 5.27 -26.66
CA PRO A 268 -7.17 6.06 -27.89
C PRO A 268 -8.04 7.30 -27.63
N ARG A 269 -7.56 8.48 -28.03
CA ARG A 269 -8.36 9.71 -27.99
C ARG A 269 -9.55 9.52 -28.92
N VAL A 270 -10.74 9.31 -28.37
CA VAL A 270 -11.98 9.40 -29.14
C VAL A 270 -12.14 10.87 -29.54
N THR A 271 -11.84 11.18 -30.80
CA THR A 271 -12.22 12.46 -31.41
C THR A 271 -13.73 12.49 -31.51
N VAL A 272 -14.40 13.07 -30.51
CA VAL A 272 -15.81 13.41 -30.62
C VAL A 272 -15.93 14.47 -31.71
N ASN A 273 -16.34 14.05 -32.91
CA ASN A 273 -16.76 14.98 -33.96
C ASN A 273 -17.96 15.75 -33.42
N SER A 274 -17.73 17.02 -33.09
CA SER A 274 -18.74 17.98 -32.67
C SER A 274 -19.65 18.31 -33.84
N LYS A 275 -20.66 17.48 -34.07
CA LYS A 275 -21.88 17.80 -34.82
C LYS A 275 -22.90 16.69 -34.61
N GLU A 276 -23.85 16.96 -33.72
CA GLU A 276 -25.29 16.61 -33.75
C GLU A 276 -25.86 16.34 -32.34
N THR A 277 -26.67 17.31 -31.89
CA THR A 277 -27.91 17.17 -31.09
C THR A 277 -27.85 16.40 -29.76
N THR A 278 -27.78 17.11 -28.63
CA THR A 278 -28.89 17.43 -27.70
C THR A 278 -29.56 16.21 -27.04
N ASP A 279 -29.52 16.22 -25.71
CA ASP A 279 -30.25 15.35 -24.77
C ASP A 279 -29.81 13.89 -24.63
N ARG A 280 -28.57 13.71 -24.15
CA ARG A 280 -28.29 12.73 -23.11
C ARG A 280 -27.35 13.36 -22.10
N SER A 281 -27.80 13.50 -20.86
CA SER A 281 -26.96 13.70 -19.68
C SER A 281 -26.06 12.48 -19.50
N LEU A 282 -25.00 12.45 -20.31
CA LEU A 282 -23.88 11.54 -20.21
C LEU A 282 -23.18 11.86 -18.89
N SER A 283 -23.18 10.89 -18.00
CA SER A 283 -22.43 10.89 -16.76
C SER A 283 -21.01 11.39 -16.97
N ASP A 284 -20.73 12.57 -16.43
CA ASP A 284 -19.40 13.14 -16.29
C ASP A 284 -18.37 12.09 -15.84
N ALA A 285 -17.20 12.13 -16.47
CA ALA A 285 -15.91 11.60 -16.00
C ALA A 285 -15.53 10.13 -16.25
N GLU A 286 -15.66 9.63 -17.48
CA GLU A 286 -14.64 8.70 -18.01
C GLU A 286 -13.48 9.51 -18.59
N ILE A 287 -12.72 10.18 -17.72
CA ILE A 287 -11.38 10.64 -18.10
C ILE A 287 -10.58 9.37 -18.38
N SER A 288 -10.25 9.16 -19.66
CA SER A 288 -9.26 8.23 -20.20
C SER A 288 -8.25 7.70 -19.17
N LYS A 289 -8.59 6.65 -18.44
CA LYS A 289 -7.67 6.00 -17.49
C LYS A 289 -6.57 5.33 -18.28
N SER A 290 -5.34 5.80 -18.12
CA SER A 290 -4.18 5.07 -18.64
C SER A 290 -3.82 3.95 -17.69
N ILE A 291 -3.31 2.84 -18.21
CA ILE A 291 -2.86 1.72 -17.39
C ILE A 291 -1.33 1.71 -17.44
N LEU A 292 -0.70 1.87 -16.27
CA LEU A 292 0.73 1.65 -16.11
C LEU A 292 0.95 0.17 -15.86
N CYS A 293 1.77 -0.46 -16.70
CA CYS A 293 2.21 -1.83 -16.56
C CYS A 293 3.71 -1.87 -16.26
N ILE A 294 4.09 -2.58 -15.20
CA ILE A 294 5.48 -2.83 -14.82
C ILE A 294 5.66 -4.33 -14.76
N ARG A 295 6.58 -4.85 -15.58
CA ARG A 295 7.01 -6.24 -15.55
C ARG A 295 8.34 -6.34 -14.83
N ILE A 296 8.43 -7.21 -13.82
CA ILE A 296 9.67 -7.54 -13.13
C ILE A 296 9.94 -9.01 -13.40
N ARG A 297 11.09 -9.31 -13.99
CA ARG A 297 11.49 -10.67 -14.33
C ARG A 297 12.75 -11.05 -13.59
N ASP A 298 12.66 -12.17 -12.89
CA ASP A 298 13.78 -12.78 -12.19
C ASP A 298 14.23 -14.08 -12.87
N HIS A 299 15.38 -14.58 -12.40
CA HIS A 299 15.95 -15.86 -12.80
C HIS A 299 16.15 -16.75 -11.56
N GLY A 300 15.19 -16.72 -10.64
CA GLY A 300 15.27 -17.42 -9.35
C GLY A 300 14.85 -18.89 -9.38
N GLY A 301 14.83 -19.55 -10.54
CA GLY A 301 14.43 -20.96 -10.66
C GLY A 301 12.91 -21.20 -10.67
N GLY A 302 12.11 -20.16 -10.42
CA GLY A 302 10.65 -20.23 -10.38
C GLY A 302 10.10 -20.86 -9.09
N ILE A 303 8.80 -20.70 -8.88
CA ILE A 303 8.07 -21.24 -7.72
C ILE A 303 7.68 -22.69 -7.99
N ASP A 304 7.71 -23.58 -6.98
CA ASP A 304 7.18 -24.94 -7.14
C ASP A 304 5.67 -24.88 -7.51
N PRO A 305 5.20 -25.62 -8.54
CA PRO A 305 3.79 -25.65 -8.92
C PRO A 305 2.81 -25.95 -7.77
N GLN A 306 3.24 -26.67 -6.72
CA GLN A 306 2.42 -26.96 -5.53
C GLN A 306 2.23 -25.72 -4.63
N ASP A 307 3.19 -24.80 -4.65
CA ASP A 307 3.20 -23.59 -3.84
C ASP A 307 2.53 -22.41 -4.53
N LEU A 308 2.43 -22.43 -5.86
CA LEU A 308 1.87 -21.35 -6.67
C LEU A 308 0.46 -20.89 -6.23
N PRO A 309 -0.48 -21.77 -5.81
CA PRO A 309 -1.78 -21.33 -5.32
C PRO A 309 -1.71 -20.59 -3.97
N ARG A 310 -0.65 -20.84 -3.19
CA ARG A 310 -0.49 -20.37 -1.80
C ARG A 310 0.30 -19.07 -1.68
N VAL A 311 1.00 -18.63 -2.73
CA VAL A 311 1.85 -17.41 -2.71
C VAL A 311 1.09 -16.13 -2.38
N PHE A 312 -0.24 -16.10 -2.60
CA PHE A 312 -1.10 -14.98 -2.23
C PHE A 312 -1.87 -15.18 -0.93
N SER A 313 -1.64 -16.29 -0.21
CA SER A 313 -2.20 -16.52 1.12
C SER A 313 -1.37 -15.79 2.17
N TYR A 314 -2.05 -15.11 3.08
CA TYR A 314 -1.38 -14.52 4.25
C TYR A 314 -0.79 -15.61 5.14
N ALA A 315 0.38 -15.35 5.73
CA ALA A 315 1.13 -16.30 6.55
C ALA A 315 1.67 -17.54 5.81
N PHE A 316 1.58 -17.58 4.47
CA PHE A 316 2.35 -18.51 3.65
C PHE A 316 3.68 -17.87 3.29
N SER A 317 4.77 -18.50 3.72
CA SER A 317 6.13 -18.07 3.42
C SER A 317 6.94 -19.32 3.10
N THR A 318 7.69 -19.30 2.00
CA THR A 318 8.69 -20.33 1.69
C THR A 318 9.91 -20.23 2.62
N VAL A 319 9.96 -19.18 3.46
CA VAL A 319 10.95 -19.01 4.52
C VAL A 319 10.60 -19.94 5.68
N GLY A 320 11.26 -21.10 5.73
CA GLY A 320 11.42 -21.94 6.93
C GLY A 320 10.14 -22.24 7.69
N SER A 321 9.41 -23.28 7.28
CA SER A 321 8.58 -24.06 8.21
C SER A 321 9.43 -24.51 9.39
N GLU A 322 8.97 -24.26 10.61
CA GLU A 322 9.66 -24.48 11.90
C GLU A 322 10.08 -25.96 12.19
N ASP A 323 9.98 -26.87 11.22
CA ASP A 323 10.33 -28.29 11.40
C ASP A 323 11.82 -28.60 11.22
N ASN A 324 12.63 -27.65 10.73
CA ASN A 324 14.09 -27.82 10.59
C ASN A 324 14.90 -26.98 11.60
N ALA A 325 14.39 -26.81 12.82
CA ALA A 325 15.09 -26.14 13.92
C ALA A 325 16.20 -27.02 14.55
N LYS A 326 17.21 -27.42 13.76
CA LYS A 326 18.43 -28.03 14.30
C LYS A 326 19.75 -27.49 13.77
N ASP A 327 19.79 -26.59 12.80
CA ASP A 327 21.04 -25.92 12.47
C ASP A 327 20.84 -24.51 11.91
N GLY A 328 21.45 -23.54 12.59
CA GLY A 328 22.08 -22.37 11.98
C GLY A 328 21.21 -21.21 11.47
N MET A 329 21.32 -20.09 12.19
CA MET A 329 21.07 -18.69 11.79
C MET A 329 19.64 -18.13 11.94
N HIS A 330 19.46 -17.35 13.02
CA HIS A 330 18.32 -16.45 13.24
C HIS A 330 18.28 -15.32 12.20
N ASN A 331 17.58 -15.53 11.08
CA ASN A 331 17.39 -14.49 10.05
C ASN A 331 16.43 -13.36 10.45
N GLN A 332 15.86 -13.40 11.65
CA GLN A 332 15.03 -12.31 12.19
C GLN A 332 15.89 -11.22 12.87
N ALA A 333 17.13 -11.55 13.25
CA ALA A 333 18.02 -10.66 13.99
C ALA A 333 18.87 -9.72 13.11
N ASP A 334 18.96 -9.98 11.80
CA ASP A 334 19.78 -9.14 10.89
C ASP A 334 19.01 -7.95 10.30
N PHE A 335 17.68 -8.00 10.27
CA PHE A 335 16.88 -6.83 9.83
C PHE A 335 16.84 -5.71 10.88
N ASP A 336 17.00 -6.05 12.18
CA ASP A 336 17.04 -5.09 13.29
C ASP A 336 18.36 -4.28 13.36
N ARG A 337 19.42 -4.69 12.65
CA ARG A 337 20.77 -4.06 12.74
C ARG A 337 20.98 -2.91 11.76
N ILE A 338 19.99 -2.55 10.94
CA ILE A 338 20.15 -1.56 9.86
C ILE A 338 19.91 -0.14 10.42
N SER A 339 20.99 0.65 10.56
CA SER A 339 20.98 2.10 10.80
C SER A 339 21.55 2.80 9.56
N TYR A 340 20.80 3.63 8.82
CA TYR A 340 20.60 5.07 9.04
C TYR A 340 19.39 5.56 8.18
N GLY A 341 18.54 6.45 8.70
CA GLY A 341 17.82 7.45 7.88
C GLY A 341 16.35 7.27 7.47
N GLN A 342 15.69 6.11 7.66
CA GLN A 342 14.25 5.95 7.33
C GLN A 342 13.51 5.02 8.31
N GLU A 343 13.06 5.56 9.44
CA GLU A 343 12.43 4.79 10.54
C GLU A 343 11.03 4.25 10.20
N GLU A 344 10.23 4.97 9.39
CA GLU A 344 8.88 4.52 9.01
C GLU A 344 8.88 3.21 8.20
N LEU A 345 9.93 2.97 7.41
CA LEU A 345 10.06 1.81 6.54
C LEU A 345 10.60 0.58 7.31
N LYS A 346 11.47 0.79 8.30
CA LYS A 346 12.06 -0.26 9.15
C LYS A 346 11.00 -1.06 9.91
N SER A 347 10.04 -0.36 10.52
CA SER A 347 9.10 -0.98 11.45
C SER A 347 8.03 -1.85 10.76
N SER A 348 7.55 -1.39 9.60
CA SER A 348 6.52 -2.12 8.85
C SER A 348 7.09 -3.19 7.92
N LEU A 349 8.06 -2.87 7.07
CA LEU A 349 8.54 -3.80 6.05
C LEU A 349 9.55 -4.82 6.58
N GLY A 350 10.35 -4.45 7.58
CA GLY A 350 11.30 -5.36 8.22
C GLY A 350 10.67 -6.48 9.01
N ARG A 351 9.58 -6.16 9.73
CA ARG A 351 8.75 -7.18 10.37
C ARG A 351 7.99 -8.02 9.36
N ILE A 352 7.70 -7.51 8.15
CA ILE A 352 6.89 -8.18 7.12
C ILE A 352 7.76 -9.08 6.20
N ALA A 353 9.03 -8.75 6.01
CA ALA A 353 9.98 -9.59 5.31
C ALA A 353 10.12 -10.93 6.05
N GLY A 354 9.65 -12.01 5.42
CA GLY A 354 9.63 -13.36 6.01
C GLY A 354 8.30 -13.81 6.62
N LEU A 355 7.33 -12.91 6.85
CA LEU A 355 6.01 -13.29 7.38
C LEU A 355 5.01 -13.74 6.30
N GLY A 356 5.34 -13.60 5.01
CA GLY A 356 4.43 -13.99 3.93
C GLY A 356 3.28 -13.00 3.65
N PHE A 357 3.44 -11.73 4.03
CA PHE A 357 2.40 -10.69 3.83
C PHE A 357 2.68 -9.80 2.61
N GLY A 358 3.87 -9.88 2.02
CA GLY A 358 4.33 -9.02 0.93
C GLY A 358 3.49 -9.09 -0.34
N LEU A 359 3.45 -10.24 -1.02
CA LEU A 359 2.70 -10.45 -2.27
C LEU A 359 1.17 -10.27 -2.14
N PRO A 360 0.50 -10.77 -1.08
CA PRO A 360 -0.93 -10.55 -0.90
C PRO A 360 -1.26 -9.06 -0.73
N MET A 361 -0.45 -8.33 0.06
CA MET A 361 -0.57 -6.88 0.16
C MET A 361 -0.33 -6.23 -1.19
N ALA A 362 0.73 -6.65 -1.89
CA ALA A 362 1.11 -6.07 -3.18
C ALA A 362 -0.07 -6.04 -4.16
N ARG A 363 -0.79 -7.16 -4.22
CA ARG A 363 -1.96 -7.35 -5.06
C ARG A 363 -3.18 -6.52 -4.65
N LEU A 364 -3.49 -6.46 -3.35
CA LEU A 364 -4.66 -5.68 -2.85
C LEU A 364 -4.62 -4.22 -3.24
N TYR A 365 -3.42 -3.71 -3.17
CA TYR A 365 -3.09 -2.34 -3.37
C TYR A 365 -3.15 -1.96 -4.86
N CYS A 366 -2.67 -2.82 -5.77
CA CYS A 366 -2.87 -2.67 -7.22
C CYS A 366 -4.38 -2.63 -7.53
N ARG A 367 -5.14 -3.55 -6.92
CA ARG A 367 -6.60 -3.62 -7.04
C ARG A 367 -7.34 -2.42 -6.48
N TYR A 368 -6.76 -1.73 -5.49
CA TYR A 368 -7.34 -0.51 -4.93
C TYR A 368 -7.40 0.61 -5.99
N PHE A 369 -6.36 0.73 -6.82
CA PHE A 369 -6.24 1.69 -7.91
C PHE A 369 -6.69 1.16 -9.29
N GLY A 370 -7.49 0.09 -9.30
CA GLY A 370 -8.11 -0.43 -10.53
C GLY A 370 -7.20 -1.25 -11.43
N GLY A 371 -6.05 -1.72 -10.93
CA GLY A 371 -5.21 -2.69 -11.63
C GLY A 371 -5.11 -4.03 -10.88
N ASN A 372 -4.02 -4.76 -11.09
CA ASN A 372 -3.80 -6.11 -10.55
C ASN A 372 -2.30 -6.47 -10.45
N LEU A 373 -1.98 -7.48 -9.65
CA LEU A 373 -0.67 -8.15 -9.65
C LEU A 373 -0.87 -9.61 -10.10
N GLU A 374 -0.16 -10.00 -11.15
CA GLU A 374 -0.18 -11.34 -11.73
C GLU A 374 1.24 -11.91 -11.79
N LEU A 375 1.37 -13.21 -11.56
CA LEU A 375 2.65 -13.92 -11.60
C LEU A 375 2.58 -14.97 -12.70
N VAL A 376 3.56 -14.96 -13.60
CA VAL A 376 3.78 -16.00 -14.60
C VAL A 376 5.02 -16.76 -14.18
N ASN A 377 4.80 -18.00 -13.76
CA ASN A 377 5.84 -18.85 -13.19
C ASN A 377 6.42 -19.80 -14.25
N MET A 378 7.73 -19.75 -14.45
CA MET A 378 8.49 -20.72 -15.23
C MET A 378 9.40 -21.50 -14.29
N HIS A 379 8.93 -22.64 -13.80
CA HIS A 379 9.69 -23.49 -12.88
C HIS A 379 10.79 -24.28 -13.59
N GLY A 380 12.01 -24.27 -13.06
CA GLY A 380 13.15 -25.07 -13.54
C GLY A 380 14.51 -24.36 -13.38
N VAL A 381 15.60 -25.07 -13.66
CA VAL A 381 16.99 -24.62 -13.38
C VAL A 381 17.37 -23.31 -14.09
N GLY A 382 16.83 -23.05 -15.28
CA GLY A 382 16.98 -21.78 -16.01
C GLY A 382 15.72 -20.90 -16.00
N GLY A 383 14.76 -21.26 -15.15
CA GLY A 383 13.47 -20.61 -15.01
C GLY A 383 13.49 -19.40 -14.07
N GLY A 384 12.33 -18.82 -13.84
CA GLY A 384 12.13 -17.62 -13.04
C GLY A 384 10.66 -17.22 -12.98
N VAL A 385 10.39 -16.11 -12.32
CA VAL A 385 9.04 -15.55 -12.22
C VAL A 385 8.97 -14.19 -12.93
N ASP A 386 7.98 -14.07 -13.81
CA ASP A 386 7.60 -12.80 -14.41
C ASP A 386 6.42 -12.23 -13.62
N SER A 387 6.65 -11.13 -12.89
CA SER A 387 5.64 -10.42 -12.12
C SER A 387 5.10 -9.23 -12.91
N TYR A 388 3.80 -9.22 -13.18
CA TYR A 388 3.10 -8.15 -13.90
C TYR A 388 2.28 -7.31 -12.93
N ILE A 389 2.69 -6.05 -12.76
CA ILE A 389 2.01 -5.06 -11.93
C ILE A 389 1.28 -4.09 -12.86
N THR A 390 -0.04 -4.01 -12.70
CA THR A 390 -0.89 -3.06 -13.45
C THR A 390 -1.58 -2.11 -12.49
N ILE A 391 -1.69 -0.84 -12.88
CA ILE A 391 -2.27 0.24 -12.06
C ILE A 391 -2.98 1.25 -12.97
N GLY A 392 -4.16 1.71 -12.57
CA GLY A 392 -4.80 2.86 -13.21
C GLY A 392 -4.12 4.17 -12.82
N VAL A 393 -3.61 4.90 -13.81
CA VAL A 393 -2.95 6.20 -13.66
C VAL A 393 -3.72 7.29 -14.42
N GLY A 394 -3.59 8.53 -13.93
CA GLY A 394 -4.10 9.69 -14.66
C GLY A 394 -3.14 10.10 -15.78
N THR A 395 -3.67 10.70 -16.84
CA THR A 395 -2.90 11.37 -17.91
C THR A 395 -2.78 12.85 -17.70
#